data_AF-A0A7C6ZYY6-F1
#
_entry.id   AF-A0A7C6ZYY6-F1
#
_cell.length_a   1.000
_cell.length_b   1.000
_cell.length_c   1.000
_cell.angle_alpha   90.00
_cell.angle_beta   90.00
_cell.angle_gamma   90.00
#
_symmetry.space_group_name_H-M   'P 1'
#
loop_
_entity.id
_entity.type
_entity.pdbx_description
1 polymer ?
#
loop_
_entity_poly.entity_id
_entity_poly.type
_entity_poly.pdbx_seq_one_letter_code
_entity_poly.pdbx_strand_id
1 'polypeptide(L)'
;IGEKYPFLGGKYGPPKPVLLSRLMSHTNIIGIYSCLTGEANIDVDIPMMEIASTTLHEMAHQRGFAREDEANYISYIACMAHPDIDFRYSGSVMALQYSMNALYSASPDRFYAVAENYGPGYRRDLEAARAYWNQFQGVTRKVADKMNDTYLKLNGETDGVRSYGRMVDLLLAEFKKTGANKFPRNESNSSL
;
A
#
# COMPACT_ATOMS: atom_id res chain seq x y z
N ILE A 1 2.56 4.88 17.23
CA ILE A 1 3.51 5.71 16.45
C ILE A 1 3.58 7.18 16.87
N GLY A 2 2.54 7.76 17.49
CA GLY A 2 2.52 9.18 17.88
C GLY A 2 3.62 9.61 18.85
N GLU A 3 4.14 8.71 19.69
CA GLU A 3 5.32 8.99 20.54
C GLU A 3 6.59 9.22 19.71
N LYS A 4 6.80 8.40 18.66
CA LYS A 4 7.95 8.52 17.73
C LYS A 4 7.78 9.69 16.76
N TYR A 5 6.54 9.94 16.33
CA TYR A 5 6.17 11.01 15.40
C TYR A 5 5.04 11.85 16.00
N PRO A 6 5.36 12.90 16.79
CA PRO A 6 4.34 13.69 17.50
C PRO A 6 3.27 14.30 16.60
N PHE A 7 3.60 14.61 15.34
CA PHE A 7 2.65 15.12 14.34
C PHE A 7 1.62 14.08 13.86
N LEU A 8 1.85 12.79 14.13
CA LEU A 8 0.88 11.69 13.96
C LEU A 8 0.18 11.33 15.29
N GLY A 9 0.36 12.14 16.33
CA GLY A 9 -0.35 11.99 17.60
C GLY A 9 -1.72 12.69 17.60
N GLY A 10 -2.35 12.70 18.77
CA GLY A 10 -3.61 13.40 19.00
C GLY A 10 -4.85 12.53 18.83
N LYS A 11 -6.01 13.19 18.76
CA LYS A 11 -7.32 12.53 18.69
C LYS A 11 -7.75 12.34 17.23
N TYR A 12 -8.13 11.11 16.90
CA TYR A 12 -8.68 10.74 15.60
C TYR A 12 -10.19 10.55 15.70
N GLY A 13 -10.92 10.88 14.64
CA GLY A 13 -12.32 10.48 14.51
C GLY A 13 -12.39 8.98 14.23
N PRO A 14 -13.36 8.24 14.78
CA PRO A 14 -13.47 6.82 14.51
C PRO A 14 -13.70 6.59 13.00
N PRO A 15 -12.98 5.64 12.37
CA PRO A 15 -13.29 5.24 10.99
C PRO A 15 -14.69 4.62 10.94
N LYS A 16 -15.44 4.94 9.89
CA LYS A 16 -16.84 4.51 9.73
C LYS A 16 -16.97 3.48 8.61
N PRO A 17 -17.72 2.39 8.82
CA PRO A 17 -18.03 1.47 7.74
C PRO A 17 -18.98 2.12 6.74
N VAL A 18 -18.70 1.97 5.45
CA VAL A 18 -19.60 2.41 4.39
C VAL A 18 -20.77 1.42 4.30
N LEU A 19 -22.00 1.88 4.49
CA LEU A 19 -23.20 1.02 4.44
C LEU A 19 -23.33 0.25 3.12
N LEU A 20 -22.92 0.86 2.01
CA LEU A 20 -22.94 0.28 0.67
C LEU A 20 -21.53 -0.12 0.22
N SER A 21 -20.73 -0.70 1.12
CA SER A 21 -19.35 -1.15 0.88
C SER A 21 -19.19 -1.95 -0.42
N ARG A 22 -20.00 -2.99 -0.61
CA ARG A 22 -19.99 -3.76 -1.86
C ARG A 22 -20.28 -2.94 -3.13
N LEU A 23 -21.15 -1.93 -3.03
CA LEU A 23 -21.40 -1.01 -4.15
C LEU A 23 -20.20 -0.10 -4.41
N MET A 24 -19.53 0.35 -3.36
CA MET A 24 -18.32 1.15 -3.42
C MET A 24 -17.18 0.39 -4.12
N SER A 25 -17.03 -0.91 -3.86
CA SER A 25 -16.09 -1.79 -4.58
C SER A 25 -16.29 -1.84 -6.10
N HIS A 26 -17.49 -1.59 -6.65
CA HIS A 26 -17.68 -1.45 -8.11
C HIS A 26 -16.93 -0.25 -8.71
N THR A 27 -16.51 0.71 -7.89
CA THR A 27 -15.75 1.89 -8.31
C THR A 27 -14.23 1.73 -8.14
N ASN A 28 -13.77 0.60 -7.55
CA ASN A 28 -12.39 0.38 -7.09
C ASN A 28 -11.89 1.40 -6.05
N ILE A 29 -12.80 2.11 -5.37
CA ILE A 29 -12.47 2.94 -4.22
C ILE A 29 -12.67 2.08 -2.97
N ILE A 30 -11.68 2.05 -2.09
CA ILE A 30 -11.69 1.19 -0.87
C ILE A 30 -11.76 2.00 0.43
N GLY A 31 -11.47 3.30 0.36
CA GLY A 31 -11.55 4.24 1.46
C GLY A 31 -11.83 5.65 0.94
N ILE A 32 -12.50 6.47 1.76
CA ILE A 32 -12.75 7.89 1.48
C ILE A 32 -12.62 8.69 2.77
N TYR A 33 -11.66 9.60 2.79
CA TYR A 33 -11.59 10.69 3.73
C TYR A 33 -12.43 11.89 3.26
N SER A 34 -13.38 12.31 4.11
CA SER A 34 -14.21 13.49 3.84
C SER A 34 -13.63 14.73 4.49
N CYS A 35 -12.98 15.60 3.70
CA CYS A 35 -12.38 16.86 4.20
C CYS A 35 -13.37 17.80 4.91
N LEU A 36 -14.66 17.76 4.55
CA LEU A 36 -15.69 18.61 5.16
C LEU A 36 -16.10 18.15 6.56
N THR A 37 -16.09 16.84 6.80
CA THR A 37 -16.54 16.24 8.07
C THR A 37 -15.38 15.75 8.94
N GLY A 38 -14.19 15.59 8.36
CA GLY A 38 -13.02 14.99 9.01
C GLY A 38 -13.13 13.47 9.19
N GLU A 39 -14.06 12.81 8.51
CA GLU A 39 -14.38 11.40 8.72
C GLU A 39 -13.70 10.49 7.69
N ALA A 40 -13.06 9.43 8.19
CA ALA A 40 -12.56 8.32 7.38
C ALA A 40 -13.69 7.31 7.17
N ASN A 41 -14.00 6.97 5.93
CA ASN A 41 -15.04 6.02 5.56
C ASN A 41 -14.41 4.84 4.83
N ILE A 42 -14.65 3.63 5.31
CA ILE A 42 -13.94 2.43 4.87
C ILE A 42 -14.93 1.48 4.20
N ASP A 43 -14.56 0.97 3.02
CA ASP A 43 -15.20 -0.19 2.43
C ASP A 43 -14.83 -1.43 3.27
N VAL A 44 -15.82 -2.00 3.96
CA VAL A 44 -15.65 -3.16 4.84
C VAL A 44 -15.98 -4.49 4.15
N ASP A 45 -16.32 -4.48 2.85
CA ASP A 45 -16.51 -5.70 2.03
C ASP A 45 -15.21 -6.15 1.37
N ILE A 46 -14.18 -5.29 1.31
CA ILE A 46 -12.87 -5.59 0.70
C ILE A 46 -12.16 -6.77 1.39
N PRO A 47 -11.18 -7.41 0.72
CA PRO A 47 -10.43 -8.50 1.31
C PRO A 47 -9.83 -8.12 2.67
N MET A 48 -9.97 -8.99 3.66
CA MET A 48 -9.56 -8.72 5.05
C MET A 48 -8.11 -8.25 5.19
N MET A 49 -7.21 -8.76 4.34
CA MET A 49 -5.80 -8.37 4.35
C MET A 49 -5.57 -6.90 3.94
N GLU A 50 -6.57 -6.20 3.39
CA GLU A 50 -6.47 -4.81 2.95
C GLU A 50 -7.10 -3.83 3.95
N ILE A 51 -8.05 -4.29 4.80
CA ILE A 51 -8.88 -3.43 5.66
C ILE A 51 -8.04 -2.54 6.59
N ALA A 52 -7.07 -3.12 7.30
CA ALA A 52 -6.29 -2.37 8.28
C ALA A 52 -5.41 -1.30 7.62
N SER A 53 -4.70 -1.63 6.53
CA SER A 53 -3.90 -0.65 5.79
C SER A 53 -4.76 0.44 5.17
N THR A 54 -5.93 0.11 4.62
CA THR A 54 -6.87 1.10 4.09
C THR A 54 -7.40 2.01 5.19
N THR A 55 -7.74 1.44 6.34
CA THR A 55 -8.21 2.23 7.49
C THR A 55 -7.16 3.22 7.96
N LEU A 56 -5.91 2.77 8.14
CA LEU A 56 -4.83 3.64 8.60
C LEU A 56 -4.39 4.66 7.53
N HIS A 57 -4.59 4.35 6.25
CA HIS A 57 -4.41 5.29 5.15
C HIS A 57 -5.39 6.47 5.27
N GLU A 58 -6.69 6.19 5.39
CA GLU A 58 -7.69 7.26 5.55
C GLU A 58 -7.52 8.04 6.85
N MET A 59 -7.04 7.38 7.92
CA MET A 59 -6.67 8.06 9.16
C MET A 59 -5.43 8.96 8.98
N ALA A 60 -4.49 8.63 8.08
CA ALA A 60 -3.39 9.53 7.74
C ALA A 60 -3.91 10.82 7.09
N HIS A 61 -4.92 10.73 6.23
CA HIS A 61 -5.60 11.89 5.67
C HIS A 61 -6.31 12.74 6.73
N GLN A 62 -6.88 12.14 7.78
CA GLN A 62 -7.39 12.90 8.93
C GLN A 62 -6.28 13.79 9.54
N ARG A 63 -5.01 13.42 9.41
CA ARG A 63 -3.84 14.22 9.85
C ARG A 63 -3.24 15.15 8.82
N GLY A 64 -3.96 15.40 7.74
CA GLY A 64 -3.62 16.42 6.75
C GLY A 64 -2.59 15.95 5.73
N PHE A 65 -2.23 14.66 5.72
CA PHE A 65 -1.37 14.08 4.69
C PHE A 65 -2.18 13.83 3.43
N ALA A 66 -2.32 14.85 2.58
CA ALA A 66 -3.16 14.78 1.38
C ALA A 66 -2.57 13.94 0.23
N ARG A 67 -1.26 13.64 0.27
CA ARG A 67 -0.61 12.86 -0.79
C ARG A 67 -0.77 11.37 -0.52
N GLU A 68 -1.38 10.66 -1.45
CA GLU A 68 -1.62 9.20 -1.41
C GLU A 68 -0.36 8.40 -1.05
N ASP A 69 0.79 8.67 -1.69
CA ASP A 69 2.04 7.95 -1.40
C ASP A 69 2.53 8.14 0.03
N GLU A 70 2.34 9.33 0.60
CA GLU A 70 2.72 9.63 1.98
C GLU A 70 1.71 9.00 2.96
N ALA A 71 0.42 9.02 2.65
CA ALA A 71 -0.62 8.33 3.39
C ALA A 71 -0.41 6.81 3.41
N ASN A 72 -0.03 6.22 2.27
CA ASN A 72 0.37 4.80 2.16
C ASN A 72 1.58 4.47 3.03
N TYR A 73 2.61 5.32 3.01
CA TYR A 73 3.79 5.12 3.85
C TYR A 73 3.46 5.25 5.34
N ILE A 74 2.65 6.24 5.72
CA ILE A 74 2.19 6.42 7.10
C ILE A 74 1.35 5.22 7.55
N SER A 75 0.45 4.74 6.70
CA SER A 75 -0.34 3.54 6.94
C SER A 75 0.58 2.33 7.20
N TYR A 76 1.59 2.11 6.35
CA TYR A 76 2.56 1.04 6.55
C TYR A 76 3.27 1.13 7.91
N ILE A 77 3.88 2.27 8.26
CA ILE A 77 4.59 2.39 9.54
C ILE A 77 3.64 2.31 10.74
N ALA A 78 2.39 2.73 10.58
CA ALA A 78 1.35 2.62 11.61
C ALA A 78 0.93 1.16 11.82
N CYS A 79 0.68 0.42 10.73
CA CYS A 79 0.44 -1.02 10.73
C CYS A 79 1.59 -1.78 11.42
N MET A 80 2.83 -1.51 11.03
CA MET A 80 4.01 -2.22 11.56
C MET A 80 4.25 -1.96 13.05
N ALA A 81 3.80 -0.83 13.56
CA ALA A 81 3.89 -0.47 14.98
C ALA A 81 2.66 -0.90 15.80
N HIS A 82 1.62 -1.44 15.17
CA HIS A 82 0.42 -1.88 15.85
C HIS A 82 0.66 -3.20 16.60
N PRO A 83 0.13 -3.39 17.83
CA PRO A 83 0.34 -4.62 18.61
C PRO A 83 -0.36 -5.84 18.01
N ASP A 84 -1.47 -5.62 17.29
CA ASP A 84 -2.23 -6.68 16.62
C ASP A 84 -1.47 -7.20 15.38
N ILE A 85 -1.47 -8.53 15.19
CA ILE A 85 -0.81 -9.17 14.06
C ILE A 85 -1.53 -8.93 12.73
N ASP A 86 -2.85 -8.75 12.74
CA ASP A 86 -3.63 -8.55 11.51
C ASP A 86 -3.29 -7.21 10.85
N PHE A 87 -3.06 -6.18 11.67
CA PHE A 87 -2.56 -4.88 11.19
C PHE A 87 -1.18 -4.98 10.57
N ARG A 88 -0.27 -5.71 11.23
CA ARG A 88 1.10 -5.93 10.71
C ARG A 88 1.09 -6.73 9.43
N TYR A 89 0.21 -7.73 9.33
CA TYR A 89 0.00 -8.50 8.11
C TYR A 89 -0.50 -7.62 6.98
N SER A 90 -1.57 -6.85 7.22
CA SER A 90 -2.16 -5.96 6.23
C SER A 90 -1.16 -4.92 5.70
N GLY A 91 -0.40 -4.27 6.59
CA GLY A 91 0.67 -3.35 6.19
C GLY A 91 1.79 -4.03 5.41
N SER A 92 2.16 -5.27 5.79
CA SER A 92 3.17 -6.05 5.07
C SER A 92 2.71 -6.43 3.67
N VAL A 93 1.44 -6.83 3.52
CA VAL A 93 0.83 -7.13 2.21
C VAL A 93 0.84 -5.88 1.32
N MET A 94 0.39 -4.74 1.83
CA MET A 94 0.42 -3.48 1.07
C MET A 94 1.84 -3.14 0.61
N ALA A 95 2.83 -3.15 1.53
CA ALA A 95 4.22 -2.86 1.17
C ALA A 95 4.80 -3.86 0.16
N LEU A 96 4.48 -5.15 0.31
CA LEU A 96 4.89 -6.20 -0.63
C LEU A 96 4.28 -5.97 -2.02
N GLN A 97 2.97 -5.70 -2.11
CA GLN A 97 2.29 -5.45 -3.38
C GLN A 97 2.89 -4.23 -4.11
N TYR A 98 3.08 -3.10 -3.42
CA TYR A 98 3.74 -1.91 -3.99
C TYR A 98 5.16 -2.22 -4.48
N SER A 99 5.97 -2.91 -3.66
CA SER A 99 7.34 -3.27 -4.01
C SER A 99 7.40 -4.24 -5.20
N MET A 100 6.48 -5.21 -5.25
CA MET A 100 6.42 -6.21 -6.31
C MET A 100 5.91 -5.62 -7.62
N ASN A 101 4.96 -4.67 -7.60
CA ASN A 101 4.54 -3.94 -8.80
C ASN A 101 5.69 -3.10 -9.39
N ALA A 102 6.45 -2.43 -8.53
CA ALA A 102 7.67 -1.72 -8.93
C ALA A 102 8.73 -2.70 -9.48
N LEU A 103 8.93 -3.84 -8.83
CA LEU A 103 9.87 -4.88 -9.28
C LEU A 103 9.46 -5.48 -10.62
N TYR A 104 8.17 -5.74 -10.84
CA TYR A 104 7.66 -6.25 -12.12
C TYR A 104 7.94 -5.26 -13.24
N SER A 105 7.66 -3.98 -13.01
CA SER A 105 7.94 -2.90 -13.97
C SER A 105 9.43 -2.79 -14.30
N ALA A 106 10.31 -3.04 -13.32
CA ALA A 106 11.76 -2.97 -13.49
C ALA A 106 12.38 -4.25 -14.07
N SER A 107 11.87 -5.43 -13.69
CA SER A 107 12.38 -6.74 -14.07
C SER A 107 11.35 -7.84 -13.78
N PRO A 108 10.57 -8.27 -14.79
CA PRO A 108 9.61 -9.36 -14.67
C PRO A 108 10.25 -10.67 -14.17
N ASP A 109 11.44 -11.02 -14.67
CA ASP A 109 12.13 -12.25 -14.27
C ASP A 109 12.44 -12.28 -12.76
N ARG A 110 12.92 -11.16 -12.21
CA ARG A 110 13.18 -11.03 -10.77
C ARG A 110 11.89 -11.01 -9.96
N PHE A 111 10.83 -10.42 -10.49
CA PHE A 111 9.50 -10.50 -9.86
C PHE A 111 9.07 -11.97 -9.71
N TYR A 112 9.13 -12.77 -10.77
CA TYR A 112 8.71 -14.17 -10.71
C TYR A 112 9.59 -14.98 -9.76
N ALA A 113 10.91 -14.78 -9.79
CA ALA A 113 11.83 -15.43 -8.86
C ALA A 113 11.54 -15.09 -7.39
N VAL A 114 11.15 -13.85 -7.07
CA VAL A 114 10.75 -13.48 -5.71
C VAL A 114 9.37 -14.08 -5.37
N ALA A 115 8.41 -14.03 -6.30
CA ALA A 115 7.06 -14.54 -6.10
C ALA A 115 7.00 -16.06 -5.86
N GLU A 116 7.99 -16.83 -6.32
CA GLU A 116 8.14 -18.25 -5.98
C GLU A 116 8.25 -18.49 -4.47
N ASN A 117 8.83 -17.54 -3.73
CA ASN A 117 9.02 -17.63 -2.28
C ASN A 117 7.77 -17.30 -1.45
N TYR A 118 6.63 -16.98 -2.08
CA TYR A 118 5.40 -16.71 -1.35
C TYR A 118 4.92 -17.94 -0.58
N GLY A 119 4.71 -17.75 0.72
CA GLY A 119 4.15 -18.77 1.59
C GLY A 119 2.71 -19.14 1.20
N PRO A 120 2.25 -20.36 1.54
CA PRO A 120 0.93 -20.85 1.16
C PRO A 120 -0.21 -20.01 1.74
N GLY A 121 -0.03 -19.38 2.91
CA GLY A 121 -1.03 -18.48 3.48
C GLY A 121 -1.29 -17.26 2.61
N TYR A 122 -0.24 -16.52 2.27
CA TYR A 122 -0.34 -15.36 1.41
C TYR A 122 -0.87 -15.70 0.01
N ARG A 123 -0.48 -16.86 -0.57
CA ARG A 123 -1.03 -17.31 -1.85
C ARG A 123 -2.55 -17.50 -1.81
N ARG A 124 -3.09 -18.11 -0.74
CA ARG A 124 -4.54 -18.24 -0.56
C ARG A 124 -5.23 -16.89 -0.44
N ASP A 125 -4.65 -15.96 0.31
CA ASP A 125 -5.23 -14.64 0.49
C ASP A 125 -5.21 -13.82 -0.80
N LEU A 126 -4.13 -13.95 -1.60
CA LEU A 126 -4.05 -13.39 -2.95
C LEU A 126 -5.13 -13.96 -3.88
N GLU A 127 -5.36 -15.28 -3.84
CA GLU A 127 -6.42 -15.93 -4.62
C GLU A 127 -7.81 -15.45 -4.19
N ALA A 128 -8.04 -15.31 -2.88
CA ALA A 128 -9.29 -14.80 -2.33
C ALA A 128 -9.54 -13.34 -2.75
N ALA A 129 -8.53 -12.46 -2.66
CA ALA A 129 -8.64 -11.09 -3.13
C ALA A 129 -8.86 -11.03 -4.64
N ARG A 130 -8.17 -11.85 -5.43
CA ARG A 130 -8.41 -11.94 -6.87
C ARG A 130 -9.86 -12.37 -7.17
N ALA A 131 -10.36 -13.37 -6.46
CA ALA A 131 -11.75 -13.84 -6.62
C ALA A 131 -12.77 -12.77 -6.21
N TYR A 132 -12.49 -11.99 -5.18
CA TYR A 132 -13.29 -10.82 -4.79
C TYR A 132 -13.30 -9.78 -5.93
N TRP A 133 -12.13 -9.26 -6.31
CA TRP A 133 -12.01 -8.20 -7.30
C TRP A 133 -12.50 -8.59 -8.70
N ASN A 134 -12.41 -9.88 -9.07
CA ASN A 134 -12.94 -10.41 -10.32
C ASN A 134 -14.46 -10.20 -10.48
N GLN A 135 -15.21 -10.13 -9.37
CA GLN A 135 -16.67 -9.90 -9.40
C GLN A 135 -17.04 -8.51 -9.89
N PHE A 136 -16.11 -7.55 -9.80
CA PHE A 136 -16.34 -6.15 -10.13
C PHE A 136 -15.75 -5.75 -11.51
N GLN A 137 -14.98 -6.64 -12.15
CA GLN A 137 -14.30 -6.42 -13.44
C GLN A 137 -15.24 -6.15 -14.63
N GLY A 138 -16.52 -6.58 -14.55
CA GLY A 138 -17.50 -6.42 -15.62
C GLY A 138 -17.87 -4.96 -15.95
N VAL A 139 -17.67 -4.04 -15.01
CA VAL A 139 -17.93 -2.59 -15.21
C VAL A 139 -16.62 -1.81 -15.44
N THR A 140 -15.47 -2.36 -15.04
CA THR A 140 -14.21 -1.62 -14.81
C THR A 140 -13.03 -2.07 -15.68
N ARG A 141 -13.20 -2.90 -16.71
CA ARG A 141 -12.11 -3.17 -17.68
C ARG A 141 -11.49 -1.87 -18.25
N LYS A 142 -12.27 -0.80 -18.39
CA LYS A 142 -11.78 0.54 -18.79
C LYS A 142 -11.10 1.34 -17.67
N VAL A 143 -11.36 1.03 -16.40
CA VAL A 143 -10.78 1.72 -15.23
C VAL A 143 -9.51 1.03 -14.74
N ALA A 144 -9.45 -0.31 -14.79
CA ALA A 144 -8.23 -1.06 -14.49
C ALA A 144 -7.10 -0.73 -15.48
N ASP A 145 -7.43 -0.65 -16.78
CA ASP A 145 -6.50 -0.15 -17.80
C ASP A 145 -6.08 1.30 -17.49
N LYS A 146 -6.99 2.15 -17.00
CA LYS A 146 -6.71 3.55 -16.64
C LYS A 146 -5.91 3.70 -15.34
N MET A 147 -6.09 2.85 -14.34
CA MET A 147 -5.27 2.87 -13.12
C MET A 147 -3.86 2.36 -13.40
N ASN A 148 -3.72 1.35 -14.26
CA ASN A 148 -2.42 0.91 -14.75
C ASN A 148 -1.76 2.01 -15.62
N ASP A 149 -2.51 2.65 -16.52
CA ASP A 149 -2.05 3.78 -17.32
C ASP A 149 -1.72 5.03 -16.50
N THR A 150 -2.49 5.33 -15.44
CA THR A 150 -2.26 6.48 -14.55
C THR A 150 -1.10 6.20 -13.60
N TYR A 151 -0.93 4.97 -13.12
CA TYR A 151 0.26 4.52 -12.39
C TYR A 151 1.53 4.65 -13.25
N LEU A 152 1.45 4.30 -14.55
CA LEU A 152 2.55 4.50 -15.50
C LEU A 152 2.76 5.97 -15.91
N LYS A 153 1.70 6.77 -16.02
CA LYS A 153 1.76 8.19 -16.46
C LYS A 153 2.13 9.18 -15.36
N LEU A 154 1.86 8.88 -14.10
CA LEU A 154 2.25 9.74 -12.97
C LEU A 154 3.73 9.61 -12.59
N ASN A 155 4.42 8.56 -13.07
CA ASN A 155 5.87 8.37 -12.93
C ASN A 155 6.70 9.14 -13.99
N GLY A 156 6.11 10.20 -14.57
CA GLY A 156 6.82 11.14 -15.45
C GLY A 156 7.96 11.83 -14.71
N GLU A 157 9.16 11.52 -15.16
CA GLU A 157 10.45 11.85 -14.57
C GLU A 157 10.79 13.35 -14.56
N THR A 158 11.22 13.86 -13.40
CA THR A 158 12.14 15.01 -13.28
C THR A 158 13.05 14.82 -12.07
N ASP A 159 14.09 13.99 -12.23
CA ASP A 159 15.45 14.14 -11.69
C ASP A 159 16.15 12.79 -11.76
N GLY A 160 17.44 12.76 -12.13
CA GLY A 160 18.21 11.61 -12.62
C GLY A 160 18.45 10.42 -11.66
N VAL A 161 17.48 10.05 -10.83
CA VAL A 161 17.44 8.85 -9.99
C VAL A 161 16.10 8.14 -10.27
N ARG A 162 16.12 6.88 -10.70
CA ARG A 162 14.89 6.10 -10.97
C ARG A 162 13.96 6.12 -9.76
N SER A 163 12.79 6.74 -9.91
CA SER A 163 11.69 6.70 -8.95
C SER A 163 10.84 5.46 -9.19
N TYR A 164 10.59 4.67 -8.15
CA TYR A 164 9.75 3.47 -8.22
C TYR A 164 8.30 3.73 -7.78
N GLY A 165 7.96 5.02 -7.61
CA GLY A 165 6.80 5.50 -6.86
C GLY A 165 7.22 5.90 -5.45
N ARG A 166 6.76 7.07 -4.99
CA ARG A 166 7.25 7.71 -3.76
C ARG A 166 7.07 6.83 -2.51
N MET A 167 6.00 6.04 -2.44
CA MET A 167 5.82 5.06 -1.36
C MET A 167 6.97 4.04 -1.32
N VAL A 168 7.35 3.45 -2.46
CA VAL A 168 8.45 2.47 -2.55
C VAL A 168 9.79 3.13 -2.22
N ASP A 169 10.01 4.36 -2.67
CA ASP A 169 11.22 5.11 -2.33
C ASP A 169 11.35 5.37 -0.82
N LEU A 170 10.23 5.67 -0.15
CA LEU A 170 10.18 5.83 1.32
C LEU A 170 10.45 4.51 2.06
N LEU A 171 9.90 3.38 1.57
CA LEU A 171 10.20 2.04 2.11
C LEU A 171 11.70 1.72 1.99
N LEU A 172 12.30 1.98 0.83
CA LEU A 172 13.74 1.76 0.59
C LEU A 172 14.60 2.67 1.48
N ALA A 173 14.18 3.93 1.68
CA ALA A 173 14.86 4.87 2.58
C ALA A 173 14.82 4.39 4.04
N GLU A 174 13.66 3.94 4.53
CA GLU A 174 13.52 3.38 5.88
C GLU A 174 14.36 2.11 6.05
N PHE A 175 14.35 1.21 5.05
CA PHE A 175 15.19 0.01 5.06
C PHE A 175 16.69 0.37 5.10
N LYS A 176 17.14 1.35 4.31
CA LYS A 176 18.54 1.82 4.36
C LYS A 176 18.90 2.38 5.73
N LYS A 177 17.99 3.13 6.36
CA LYS A 177 18.21 3.72 7.69
C LYS A 177 18.24 2.70 8.82
N THR A 178 17.40 1.67 8.76
CA THR A 178 17.18 0.71 9.86
C THR A 178 17.86 -0.65 9.66
N GLY A 179 18.08 -1.05 8.40
CA GLY A 179 18.50 -2.39 7.99
C GLY A 179 19.83 -2.47 7.26
N ALA A 180 20.39 -1.37 6.73
CA ALA A 180 21.68 -1.42 6.02
C ALA A 180 22.86 -1.89 6.89
N ASN A 181 22.76 -1.77 8.22
CA ASN A 181 23.77 -2.29 9.15
C ASN A 181 23.57 -3.76 9.54
N LYS A 182 22.49 -4.42 9.09
CA LYS A 182 22.16 -5.83 9.43
C LYS A 182 22.34 -6.81 8.27
N PHE A 183 22.44 -6.31 7.04
CA PHE A 183 22.75 -7.10 5.85
C PHE A 183 23.83 -6.37 5.06
N PRO A 184 25.12 -6.68 5.28
CA PRO A 184 26.21 -6.03 4.53
C PRO A 184 25.99 -6.24 3.04
N ARG A 185 26.20 -5.19 2.24
CA ARG A 185 26.21 -5.33 0.79
C ARG A 185 27.35 -6.28 0.43
N ASN A 186 27.07 -7.35 -0.31
CA ASN A 186 28.13 -8.04 -1.04
C ASN A 186 28.56 -7.10 -2.17
N GLU A 187 29.66 -6.38 -1.97
CA GLU A 187 30.34 -5.57 -2.98
C GLU A 187 31.07 -6.45 -4.01
N SER A 188 30.36 -7.39 -4.63
CA SER A 188 30.97 -8.32 -5.59
C SER A 188 30.35 -8.24 -6.98
N ASN A 189 29.78 -7.10 -7.39
CA ASN A 189 29.30 -6.88 -8.76
C ASN A 189 29.35 -5.40 -9.19
N SER A 190 30.43 -4.70 -8.83
CA SER A 190 30.78 -3.41 -9.44
C SER A 190 32.09 -3.53 -10.22
N SER A 191 32.09 -4.43 -11.21
CA SER A 191 33.05 -4.45 -12.30
C SER A 191 32.53 -5.39 -13.36
N LEU A 192 31.73 -4.84 -14.28
CA LEU A 192 31.71 -5.13 -15.73
C LEU A 192 30.73 -4.16 -16.40
#